data_AF-A0A7S3ZLQ8-F1
#
_entry.id   AF-A0A7S3ZLQ8-F1
#
_cell.length_a   1.000
_cell.length_b   1.000
_cell.length_c   1.000
_cell.angle_alpha   90.00
_cell.angle_beta   90.00
_cell.angle_gamma   90.00
#
_symmetry.space_group_name_H-M   'P 1'
#
loop_
_entity.id
_entity.type
_entity.pdbx_description
1 polymer ?
#
loop_
_entity_poly.entity_id
_entity_poly.type
_entity_poly.pdbx_seq_one_letter_code
_entity_poly.pdbx_strand_id
1 'polypeptide(L)'
;HLEKVGVPLLRYLHEYKVSDTNELTLGQNLGVDIFEAGNLVDVTGKSIGKGFAGLQKRHNFGRGPMTHGSKNHRAPGSIGAGTTPGRVYPGKKMAGQLGAKQVTIKKLKV
;
A
#
# COMPACT_ATOMS: atom_id res chain seq x y z
N HIS A 1 9.83 27.38 -10.33
CA HIS A 1 9.32 27.08 -8.97
C HIS A 1 10.47 26.97 -7.98
N LEU A 2 11.37 25.99 -8.11
CA LEU A 2 12.53 25.82 -7.22
C LEU A 2 13.53 26.99 -7.27
N GLU A 3 13.71 27.58 -8.45
CA GLU A 3 14.56 28.77 -8.64
C GLU A 3 14.12 29.99 -7.79
N LYS A 4 12.81 30.12 -7.51
CA LYS A 4 12.29 31.20 -6.64
C LYS A 4 12.85 31.12 -5.21
N VAL A 5 13.23 29.92 -4.78
CA VAL A 5 13.77 29.64 -3.43
C VAL A 5 15.28 29.40 -3.48
N GLY A 6 15.90 29.41 -4.67
CA GLY A 6 17.35 29.18 -4.82
C GLY A 6 17.81 27.75 -4.54
N VAL A 7 16.92 26.76 -4.62
CA VAL A 7 17.21 25.34 -4.31
C VAL A 7 17.57 24.57 -5.61
N PRO A 8 18.51 23.61 -5.57
CA PRO A 8 18.81 22.75 -6.72
C PRO A 8 17.60 21.96 -7.23
N LEU A 9 17.68 21.46 -8.46
CA LEU A 9 16.64 20.63 -9.05
C LEU A 9 16.55 19.29 -8.30
N LEU A 10 15.37 19.00 -7.76
CA LEU A 10 15.08 17.77 -7.01
C LEU A 10 14.20 16.83 -7.83
N ARG A 11 14.39 15.51 -7.63
CA ARG A 11 13.61 14.46 -8.31
C ARG A 11 12.20 14.28 -7.75
N TYR A 12 12.03 14.50 -6.44
CA TYR A 12 10.77 14.27 -5.73
C TYR A 12 10.39 15.51 -4.92
N LEU A 13 9.13 15.89 -5.01
CA LEU A 13 8.52 16.92 -4.18
C LEU A 13 7.40 16.25 -3.39
N HIS A 14 7.47 16.35 -2.07
CA HIS A 14 6.49 15.77 -1.15
C HIS A 14 6.00 16.84 -0.17
N GLU A 15 4.75 16.70 0.23
CA GLU A 15 4.10 17.61 1.18
C GLU A 15 3.83 16.88 2.49
N TYR A 16 4.05 17.58 3.59
CA TYR A 16 3.78 17.09 4.94
C TYR A 16 2.90 18.10 5.67
N LYS A 17 1.85 17.62 6.31
CA LYS A 17 1.01 18.46 7.16
C LYS A 17 1.66 18.57 8.52
N VAL A 18 1.96 19.80 8.94
CA VAL A 18 2.57 20.11 10.23
C VAL A 18 1.62 21.01 11.02
N SER A 19 1.69 20.94 12.35
CA SER A 19 0.86 21.77 13.24
C SER A 19 1.31 23.22 13.29
N ASP A 20 2.60 23.49 13.18
CA ASP A 20 3.18 24.83 13.13
C ASP A 20 4.29 24.87 12.06
N THR A 21 4.41 26.01 11.39
CA THR A 21 5.40 26.28 10.33
C THR A 21 6.37 27.39 10.69
N ASN A 22 6.22 28.04 11.86
CA ASN A 22 7.03 29.20 12.24
C ASN A 22 8.54 28.91 12.34
N GLU A 23 8.92 27.68 12.65
CA GLU A 23 10.32 27.26 12.80
C GLU A 23 10.96 26.78 11.49
N LEU A 24 10.20 26.67 10.40
CA LEU A 24 10.68 26.17 9.12
C LEU A 24 10.94 27.33 8.15
N THR A 25 12.17 27.42 7.66
CA THR A 25 12.54 28.42 6.65
C THR A 25 12.60 27.82 5.25
N LEU A 26 12.24 28.62 4.25
CA LEU A 26 12.31 28.18 2.85
C LEU A 26 13.78 27.96 2.46
N GLY A 27 14.08 26.79 1.89
CA GLY A 27 15.44 26.41 1.47
C GLY A 27 16.29 25.77 2.59
N GLN A 28 15.74 25.61 3.79
CA GLN A 28 16.40 24.89 4.88
C GLN A 28 16.65 23.42 4.50
N ASN A 29 17.87 22.94 4.78
CA ASN A 29 18.22 21.54 4.60
C ASN A 29 17.84 20.74 5.87
N LEU A 30 17.08 19.66 5.70
CA LEU A 30 16.69 18.76 6.77
C LEU A 30 17.46 17.44 6.64
N GLY A 31 18.37 17.20 7.58
CA GLY A 31 19.21 16.00 7.63
C GLY A 31 18.57 14.83 8.39
N VAL A 32 19.33 13.75 8.52
CA VAL A 32 18.94 12.57 9.32
C VAL A 32 19.07 12.86 10.82
N ASP A 33 19.78 13.93 11.19
CA ASP A 33 20.07 14.34 12.58
C ASP A 33 18.81 14.70 13.39
N ILE A 34 17.66 14.84 12.73
CA ILE A 34 16.35 15.05 13.36
C ILE A 34 15.86 13.76 14.07
N PHE A 35 16.41 12.61 13.70
CA PHE A 35 16.05 11.31 14.27
C PHE A 35 17.09 10.83 15.28
N GLU A 36 16.63 10.49 16.47
CA GLU A 36 17.43 9.86 17.51
C GLU A 36 17.14 8.34 17.58
N ALA A 37 18.14 7.57 17.99
CA ALA A 37 18.01 6.13 18.15
C ALA A 37 16.93 5.79 19.18
N GLY A 38 15.97 4.96 18.82
CA GLY A 38 14.83 4.63 19.68
C GLY A 38 13.56 5.43 19.44
N ASN A 39 13.59 6.45 18.57
CA ASN A 39 12.37 7.10 18.09
C ASN A 39 11.49 6.10 17.35
N LEU A 40 10.16 6.25 17.50
CA LEU A 40 9.18 5.49 16.74
C LEU A 40 8.71 6.32 15.55
N VAL A 41 8.94 5.82 14.34
CA VAL A 41 8.61 6.50 13.08
C VAL A 41 7.62 5.70 12.24
N ASP A 42 6.82 6.41 11.45
CA ASP A 42 5.91 5.84 10.47
C ASP A 42 6.51 6.01 9.07
N VAL A 43 6.72 4.91 8.34
CA VAL A 43 7.35 4.93 7.01
C VAL A 43 6.32 4.64 5.94
N THR A 44 6.21 5.54 4.96
CA THR A 44 5.30 5.38 3.81
C THR A 44 6.09 5.17 2.53
N GLY A 45 5.71 4.17 1.73
CA GLY A 45 6.37 3.88 0.46
C GLY A 45 5.50 3.11 -0.51
N LYS A 46 5.99 2.94 -1.75
CA LYS A 46 5.34 2.07 -2.74
C LYS A 46 5.76 0.63 -2.50
N SER A 47 4.77 -0.25 -2.29
CA SER A 47 4.99 -1.69 -2.18
C SER A 47 5.46 -2.31 -3.51
N ILE A 48 6.24 -3.38 -3.43
CA ILE A 48 6.70 -4.14 -4.61
C ILE A 48 5.49 -4.66 -5.40
N GLY A 49 5.47 -4.39 -6.70
CA GLY A 49 4.47 -4.90 -7.63
C GLY A 49 4.65 -6.41 -7.86
N LYS A 50 3.56 -7.18 -7.74
CA LYS A 50 3.53 -8.63 -7.96
C LYS A 50 2.71 -9.03 -9.20
N GLY A 51 2.30 -8.04 -10.02
CA GLY A 51 1.49 -8.22 -11.21
C GLY A 51 0.06 -8.68 -10.93
N PHE A 52 -0.57 -9.30 -11.93
CA PHE A 52 -1.89 -9.92 -11.78
C PHE A 52 -1.79 -11.16 -10.90
N ALA A 53 -2.38 -11.12 -9.71
CA ALA A 53 -2.34 -12.18 -8.73
C ALA A 53 -3.70 -12.88 -8.60
N GLY A 54 -3.66 -14.22 -8.54
CA GLY A 54 -4.80 -15.07 -8.20
C GLY A 54 -5.22 -14.94 -6.73
N LEU A 55 -6.36 -15.55 -6.39
CA LEU A 55 -7.06 -15.35 -5.12
C LEU A 55 -6.25 -15.79 -3.89
N GLN A 56 -5.55 -16.92 -3.99
CA GLN A 56 -4.74 -17.44 -2.88
C GLN A 56 -3.56 -16.50 -2.58
N LYS A 57 -2.88 -15.99 -3.62
CA LYS A 57 -1.74 -15.08 -3.45
C LYS A 57 -2.18 -13.67 -3.02
N ARG A 58 -3.32 -13.20 -3.51
CA ARG A 58 -3.81 -11.84 -3.27
C ARG A 58 -4.56 -11.69 -1.94
N HIS A 59 -5.33 -12.71 -1.56
CA HIS A 59 -6.28 -12.64 -0.44
C HIS A 59 -6.18 -13.81 0.55
N ASN A 60 -5.15 -14.67 0.43
CA ASN A 60 -4.94 -15.84 1.29
C ASN A 60 -6.15 -16.80 1.32
N PHE A 61 -6.86 -16.94 0.20
CA PHE A 61 -7.97 -17.89 0.08
C PHE A 61 -7.49 -19.33 0.24
N GLY A 62 -8.33 -20.19 0.81
CA GLY A 62 -8.12 -21.63 0.80
C GLY A 62 -8.12 -22.20 -0.62
N ARG A 63 -7.52 -23.38 -0.77
CA ARG A 63 -7.62 -24.19 -2.01
C ARG A 63 -8.66 -25.28 -1.83
N GLY A 64 -9.24 -25.74 -2.94
CA GLY A 64 -10.03 -26.98 -2.94
C GLY A 64 -9.15 -28.22 -2.81
N PRO A 65 -9.75 -29.41 -2.58
CA PRO A 65 -9.01 -30.66 -2.53
C PRO A 65 -8.28 -30.92 -3.85
N MET A 66 -7.10 -31.53 -3.76
CA MET A 66 -6.26 -31.87 -4.93
C MET A 66 -6.63 -33.23 -5.54
N THR A 67 -7.28 -34.09 -4.75
CA THR A 67 -7.70 -35.44 -5.11
C THR A 67 -9.23 -35.56 -5.06
N HIS A 68 -9.78 -36.79 -5.11
CA HIS A 68 -11.21 -37.09 -5.02
C HIS A 68 -12.07 -36.39 -6.10
N GLY A 69 -11.58 -36.35 -7.34
CA GLY A 69 -12.36 -35.86 -8.50
C GLY A 69 -12.61 -34.36 -8.54
N SER A 70 -11.97 -33.58 -7.65
CA SER A 70 -12.08 -32.13 -7.62
C SER A 70 -11.51 -31.48 -8.88
N LYS A 71 -12.30 -30.62 -9.52
CA LYS A 71 -11.88 -29.79 -10.66
C LYS A 71 -11.53 -28.36 -10.26
N ASN A 72 -11.75 -28.00 -8.99
CA ASN A 72 -11.65 -26.63 -8.49
C ASN A 72 -10.55 -26.52 -7.42
N HIS A 73 -9.29 -26.51 -7.85
CA HIS A 73 -8.16 -26.42 -6.91
C HIS A 73 -7.91 -24.99 -6.44
N ARG A 74 -7.92 -24.00 -7.35
CA ARG A 74 -7.56 -22.60 -7.05
C ARG A 74 -8.63 -21.58 -7.44
N ALA A 75 -9.82 -22.06 -7.80
CA ALA A 75 -10.97 -21.23 -8.14
C ALA A 75 -11.46 -20.38 -6.93
N PRO A 76 -12.22 -19.29 -7.15
CA PRO A 76 -12.72 -18.40 -6.08
C PRO A 76 -13.76 -19.01 -5.14
N GLY A 77 -14.32 -20.16 -5.49
CA GLY A 77 -15.53 -20.66 -4.85
C GLY A 77 -16.74 -19.80 -5.20
N SER A 78 -17.74 -19.77 -4.31
CA SER A 78 -18.95 -18.97 -4.55
C SER A 78 -18.69 -17.47 -4.46
N ILE A 79 -19.20 -16.73 -5.46
CA ILE A 79 -19.07 -15.27 -5.56
C ILE A 79 -20.30 -14.50 -5.06
N GLY A 80 -21.44 -15.17 -4.83
CA GLY A 80 -22.70 -14.54 -4.43
C GLY A 80 -23.73 -15.53 -3.88
N ALA A 81 -24.85 -15.00 -3.38
CA ALA A 81 -26.02 -15.79 -3.01
C ALA A 81 -26.91 -16.07 -4.24
N GLY A 82 -27.99 -16.83 -4.05
CA GLY A 82 -28.96 -17.15 -5.11
C GLY A 82 -29.83 -15.94 -5.52
N THR A 83 -31.15 -16.10 -5.51
CA THR A 83 -32.11 -15.13 -6.09
C THR A 83 -31.98 -13.72 -5.52
N THR A 84 -31.91 -13.58 -4.20
CA THR A 84 -31.67 -12.29 -3.53
C THR A 84 -30.22 -12.30 -3.03
N PRO A 85 -29.33 -11.38 -3.46
CA PRO A 85 -29.55 -10.08 -4.11
C PRO A 85 -29.47 -10.06 -5.66
N GLY A 86 -29.31 -11.22 -6.33
CA GLY A 86 -29.26 -11.29 -7.80
C GLY A 86 -28.02 -10.63 -8.45
N ARG A 87 -27.02 -10.24 -7.64
CA ARG A 87 -25.77 -9.62 -8.09
C ARG A 87 -24.62 -9.89 -7.14
N VAL A 88 -23.39 -9.65 -7.60
CA VAL A 88 -22.20 -9.66 -6.75
C VAL A 88 -22.07 -8.30 -6.06
N TYR A 89 -21.85 -8.30 -4.74
CA TYR A 89 -21.65 -7.07 -3.99
C TYR A 89 -20.33 -6.36 -4.37
N PRO A 90 -20.30 -5.01 -4.39
CA PRO A 90 -19.07 -4.25 -4.52
C PRO A 90 -18.03 -4.63 -3.46
N GLY A 91 -16.75 -4.64 -3.84
CA GLY A 91 -15.67 -5.01 -2.92
C GLY A 91 -15.47 -6.53 -2.73
N LYS A 92 -16.23 -7.38 -3.43
CA LYS A 92 -15.98 -8.83 -3.43
C LYS A 92 -14.54 -9.12 -3.86
N LYS A 93 -13.82 -9.89 -3.02
CA LYS A 93 -12.42 -10.25 -3.25
C LYS A 93 -12.29 -11.15 -4.47
N MET A 94 -11.54 -10.67 -5.48
CA MET A 94 -11.25 -11.40 -6.72
C MET A 94 -9.76 -11.33 -7.08
N ALA A 95 -9.34 -12.04 -8.14
CA ALA A 95 -8.02 -11.89 -8.73
C ALA A 95 -7.79 -10.47 -9.27
N GLY A 96 -6.53 -10.05 -9.41
CA GLY A 96 -6.18 -8.72 -9.93
C GLY A 96 -4.80 -8.25 -9.50
N GLN A 97 -4.47 -7.00 -9.83
CA GLN A 97 -3.17 -6.40 -9.51
C GLN A 97 -2.88 -6.43 -8.00
N LEU A 98 -1.71 -6.96 -7.64
CA LEU A 98 -1.20 -7.01 -6.27
C LEU A 98 0.10 -6.19 -6.16
N GLY A 99 0.21 -5.39 -5.11
CA GLY A 99 1.35 -4.50 -4.90
C GLY A 99 1.28 -3.23 -5.76
N ALA A 100 2.40 -2.51 -5.85
CA ALA A 100 2.50 -1.19 -6.49
C ALA A 100 1.54 -0.13 -5.89
N LYS A 101 1.14 -0.34 -4.63
CA LYS A 101 0.28 0.57 -3.87
C LYS A 101 1.08 1.26 -2.77
N GLN A 102 0.66 2.45 -2.39
CA GLN A 102 1.19 3.17 -1.24
C GLN A 102 0.77 2.43 0.04
N VAL A 103 1.75 2.13 0.89
CA VAL A 103 1.58 1.46 2.17
C VAL A 103 2.37 2.21 3.22
N THR A 104 1.78 2.36 4.41
CA THR A 104 2.42 2.94 5.58
C THR A 104 2.61 1.85 6.64
N ILE A 105 3.84 1.65 7.07
CA ILE A 105 4.16 0.80 8.23
C ILE A 105 4.39 1.73 9.41
N LYS A 106 3.68 1.47 10.51
CA LYS A 106 3.69 2.34 11.68
C LYS A 106 4.59 1.83 12.79
N LYS A 107 5.06 2.73 13.65
CA LYS A 107 5.81 2.43 14.89
C LYS A 107 7.06 1.57 14.65
N LEU A 108 7.85 1.94 13.65
CA LEU A 108 9.17 1.35 13.46
C LEU A 108 10.20 2.08 14.32
N LYS A 109 11.09 1.32 14.95
CA LYS A 109 12.19 1.90 15.74
C LYS A 109 13.29 2.38 14.78
N VAL A 110 13.76 3.61 14.99
CA VAL A 110 14.99 4.15 14.37
C VAL A 110 16.20 3.45 14.95
#